data_AF-A0A645CHW4-F1
#
_entry.id   AF-A0A645CHW4-F1
#
_cell.length_a   1.000
_cell.length_b   1.000
_cell.length_c   1.000
_cell.angle_alpha   90.00
_cell.angle_beta   90.00
_cell.angle_gamma   90.00
#
_symmetry.space_group_name_H-M   'P 1'
#
loop_
_entity.id
_entity.type
_entity.pdbx_description
1 polymer ?
#
loop_
_entity_poly.entity_id
_entity_poly.type
_entity_poly.pdbx_seq_one_letter_code
_entity_poly.pdbx_strand_id
1 'polypeptide(L)'
;MPVTQSHLVMGFRTGITTSDRDFRAFSLYNSVLGGSLTSKLFMNVREKLSLCYTVNSMPDAAKGIMRVYAGIDDKKFDAAYDEIMRQMKLISDADITDSELRESKNALINSLNSLPDNPGALASWFLPRILNGLFDETPLTVAEEIEALTKEEVVAVSSRVKLDTVYLMKPDGTVKPEEEEE
;
A
#
# COMPACT_ATOMS: atom_id res chain seq x y z
N MET A 1 4.49 -13.14 -25.77
CA MET A 1 3.76 -11.93 -26.19
C MET A 1 4.62 -10.73 -25.83
N PRO A 2 4.79 -9.73 -26.70
CA PRO A 2 5.49 -8.51 -26.32
C PRO A 2 4.73 -7.84 -25.17
N VAL A 3 5.46 -7.43 -24.13
CA VAL A 3 4.87 -6.72 -22.99
C VAL A 3 4.55 -5.31 -23.49
N THR A 4 3.29 -4.88 -23.47
CA THR A 4 2.88 -3.59 -24.07
C THR A 4 3.05 -2.40 -23.13
N GLN A 5 3.33 -2.66 -21.85
CA GLN A 5 3.50 -1.65 -20.81
C GLN A 5 4.82 -1.88 -20.08
N SER A 6 5.41 -0.82 -19.53
CA SER A 6 6.49 -0.95 -18.56
C SER A 6 5.91 -1.27 -17.18
N HIS A 7 6.66 -2.04 -16.40
CA HIS A 7 6.32 -2.39 -15.03
C HIS A 7 7.25 -1.63 -14.08
N LEU A 8 6.70 -0.64 -13.39
CA LEU A 8 7.35 0.08 -12.31
C LEU A 8 7.06 -0.61 -10.99
N VAL A 9 8.10 -0.94 -10.24
CA VAL A 9 8.03 -1.44 -8.86
C VAL A 9 8.91 -0.57 -7.98
N MET A 10 8.32 -0.01 -6.94
CA MET A 10 9.04 0.75 -5.91
C MET A 10 8.94 -0.03 -4.61
N GLY A 11 10.07 -0.51 -4.11
CA GLY A 11 10.22 -1.23 -2.85
C GLY A 11 10.50 -0.26 -1.69
N PHE A 12 9.81 -0.49 -0.58
CA PHE A 12 9.92 0.31 0.63
C PHE A 12 10.20 -0.59 1.83
N ARG A 13 11.17 -0.19 2.65
CA ARG A 13 11.34 -0.74 4.00
C ARG A 13 10.32 -0.07 4.92
N THR A 14 9.64 -0.84 5.75
CA THR A 14 8.74 -0.32 6.78
C THR A 14 9.20 -0.71 8.18
N GLY A 15 9.78 -1.91 8.30
CA GLY A 15 10.11 -2.51 9.59
C GLY A 15 8.87 -2.66 10.48
N ILE A 16 7.68 -2.75 9.88
CA ILE A 16 6.39 -2.99 10.56
C ILE A 16 5.88 -4.35 10.09
N THR A 17 5.79 -5.27 11.03
CA THR A 17 5.35 -6.64 10.85
C THR A 17 3.99 -6.88 11.48
N THR A 18 3.39 -8.04 11.22
CA THR A 18 2.04 -8.37 11.71
C THR A 18 1.91 -8.31 13.25
N SER A 19 2.99 -8.56 13.99
CA SER A 19 3.02 -8.52 15.46
C SER A 19 3.29 -7.13 16.04
N ASP A 20 3.63 -6.14 15.21
CA ASP A 20 3.91 -4.80 15.70
C ASP A 20 2.62 -4.05 16.04
N ARG A 21 2.68 -3.25 17.12
CA ARG A 21 1.56 -2.41 17.56
C ARG A 21 1.06 -1.47 16.46
N ASP A 22 1.98 -0.97 15.64
CA ASP A 22 1.70 -0.03 14.56
C ASP A 22 1.05 -0.69 13.33
N PHE A 23 0.90 -2.02 13.31
CA PHE A 23 0.45 -2.76 12.13
C PHE A 23 -0.96 -2.36 11.66
N ARG A 24 -1.86 -2.00 12.57
CA ARG A 24 -3.21 -1.54 12.23
C ARG A 24 -3.18 -0.17 11.58
N ALA A 25 -2.44 0.76 12.18
CA ALA A 25 -2.21 2.09 11.62
C ALA A 25 -1.52 2.01 10.24
N PHE A 26 -0.58 1.07 10.08
CA PHE A 26 0.06 0.79 8.81
C PHE A 26 -0.88 0.18 7.76
N SER A 27 -1.79 -0.70 8.18
CA SER A 27 -2.81 -1.25 7.29
C SER A 27 -3.75 -0.15 6.78
N LEU A 28 -4.12 0.79 7.65
CA LEU A 28 -4.93 1.95 7.27
C LEU A 28 -4.14 2.93 6.40
N TYR A 29 -2.87 3.20 6.71
CA TYR A 29 -1.96 3.97 5.84
C TYR A 29 -1.91 3.37 4.43
N ASN A 30 -1.76 2.06 4.31
CA ASN A 30 -1.74 1.39 3.02
C ASN A 30 -3.09 1.55 2.29
N SER A 31 -4.21 1.45 3.00
CA SER A 31 -5.55 1.69 2.43
C SER A 31 -5.71 3.12 1.89
N VAL A 32 -5.18 4.13 2.59
CA VAL A 32 -5.16 5.54 2.13
C VAL A 32 -4.24 5.72 0.93
N LEU A 33 -3.06 5.10 0.94
CA LEU A 33 -2.06 5.25 -0.12
C LEU A 33 -2.52 4.58 -1.42
N GLY A 34 -2.68 3.27 -1.43
CA GLY A 34 -2.84 2.49 -2.68
C GLY A 34 -3.57 1.16 -2.52
N GLY A 35 -4.14 0.87 -1.35
CA GLY A 35 -4.79 -0.40 -1.03
C GLY A 35 -6.26 -0.51 -1.42
N SER A 36 -6.88 0.58 -1.92
CA SER A 36 -8.30 0.62 -2.29
C SER A 36 -8.53 1.37 -3.60
N LEU A 37 -9.75 1.25 -4.16
CA LEU A 37 -10.17 1.99 -5.36
C LEU A 37 -10.46 3.47 -5.10
N THR A 38 -10.47 3.90 -3.84
CA THR A 38 -10.61 5.31 -3.43
C THR A 38 -9.30 5.90 -2.93
N SER A 39 -8.21 5.11 -2.96
CA SER A 39 -6.90 5.50 -2.47
C SER A 39 -6.27 6.64 -3.27
N LYS A 40 -5.32 7.35 -2.66
CA LYS A 40 -4.62 8.48 -3.27
C LYS A 40 -3.92 8.10 -4.58
N LEU A 41 -3.25 6.95 -4.63
CA LEU A 41 -2.61 6.47 -5.85
C LEU A 41 -3.63 6.18 -6.94
N PHE A 42 -4.73 5.50 -6.62
CA PHE A 42 -5.78 5.19 -7.59
C PHE A 42 -6.42 6.49 -8.13
N MET A 43 -6.83 7.40 -7.25
CA MET A 43 -7.53 8.62 -7.66
C MET A 43 -6.62 9.63 -8.36
N ASN A 44 -5.39 9.84 -7.88
CA ASN A 44 -4.53 10.91 -8.39
C ASN A 44 -3.62 10.44 -9.54
N VAL A 45 -2.96 9.28 -9.40
CA VAL A 45 -2.00 8.79 -10.42
C VAL A 45 -2.74 8.18 -11.61
N ARG A 46 -3.73 7.32 -11.34
CA ARG A 46 -4.48 6.61 -12.38
C ARG A 46 -5.63 7.45 -12.93
N GLU A 47 -6.60 7.81 -12.09
CA GLU A 47 -7.84 8.42 -12.60
C GLU A 47 -7.65 9.86 -13.07
N LYS A 48 -7.10 10.76 -12.23
CA LYS A 48 -6.94 12.18 -12.59
C LYS A 48 -5.85 12.43 -13.63
N LEU A 49 -4.69 11.81 -13.47
CA LEU A 49 -3.51 12.12 -14.31
C LEU A 49 -3.27 11.10 -15.42
N SER A 50 -3.94 9.94 -15.41
CA SER A 50 -3.78 8.90 -16.45
C SER A 50 -2.32 8.50 -16.70
N LEU A 51 -1.51 8.49 -15.63
CA LEU A 51 -0.08 8.16 -15.70
C LEU A 51 0.16 6.65 -15.79
N CYS A 52 -0.77 5.86 -15.25
CA CYS A 52 -0.70 4.41 -15.21
C CYS A 52 -2.04 3.77 -15.57
N TYR A 53 -1.98 2.55 -16.10
CA TYR A 53 -3.15 1.68 -16.30
C TYR A 53 -3.58 1.00 -14.99
N THR A 54 -2.59 0.67 -14.17
CA THR A 54 -2.78 0.03 -12.87
C THR A 54 -1.80 0.65 -11.88
N VAL A 55 -2.23 0.85 -10.64
CA VAL A 55 -1.37 1.24 -9.53
C VAL A 55 -1.96 0.72 -8.23
N ASN A 56 -1.12 0.16 -7.35
CA ASN A 56 -1.50 -0.21 -6.00
C ASN A 56 -0.28 -0.26 -5.06
N SER A 57 -0.55 -0.26 -3.75
CA SER A 57 0.44 -0.54 -2.72
C SER A 57 0.12 -1.87 -2.03
N MET A 58 1.13 -2.72 -1.88
CA MET A 58 1.03 -4.06 -1.30
C MET A 58 2.10 -4.25 -0.22
N PRO A 59 1.70 -4.34 1.06
CA PRO A 59 2.59 -4.74 2.13
C PRO A 59 2.95 -6.24 2.06
N ASP A 60 4.18 -6.57 2.44
CA ASP A 60 4.59 -7.91 2.87
C ASP A 60 4.97 -7.82 4.36
N ALA A 61 3.94 -7.98 5.19
CA ALA A 61 4.04 -7.81 6.64
C ALA A 61 4.92 -8.86 7.31
N ALA A 62 5.15 -10.02 6.68
CA ALA A 62 6.07 -11.02 7.22
C ALA A 62 7.53 -10.57 7.17
N LYS A 63 7.85 -9.62 6.27
CA LYS A 63 9.22 -9.10 6.07
C LYS A 63 9.39 -7.64 6.46
N GLY A 64 8.31 -6.96 6.85
CA GLY A 64 8.37 -5.52 7.16
C GLY A 64 8.74 -4.67 5.94
N ILE A 65 8.21 -5.02 4.77
CA ILE A 65 8.39 -4.26 3.52
C ILE A 65 7.03 -3.94 2.89
N MET A 66 7.03 -3.00 1.97
CA MET A 66 5.89 -2.66 1.12
C MET A 66 6.37 -2.41 -0.29
N ARG A 67 5.54 -2.68 -1.28
CA ARG A 67 5.82 -2.36 -2.68
C ARG A 67 4.68 -1.56 -3.27
N VAL A 68 5.02 -0.51 -4.01
CA VAL A 68 4.10 0.13 -4.95
C VAL A 68 4.37 -0.45 -6.32
N TYR A 69 3.34 -0.93 -6.98
CA TYR A 69 3.42 -1.39 -8.36
C TYR A 69 2.61 -0.46 -9.25
N ALA A 70 3.14 -0.12 -10.41
CA ALA A 70 2.41 0.60 -11.45
C ALA A 70 2.72 0.05 -12.85
N GLY A 71 1.67 -0.18 -13.65
CA GLY A 71 1.77 -0.45 -15.08
C GLY A 71 1.67 0.86 -15.86
N ILE A 72 2.73 1.26 -16.56
CA ILE A 72 2.87 2.59 -17.17
C ILE A 72 3.37 2.51 -18.61
N ASP A 73 3.18 3.59 -19.37
CA ASP A 73 3.98 3.83 -20.58
C ASP A 73 5.43 4.15 -20.17
N ASP A 74 6.42 3.64 -20.90
CA ASP A 74 7.85 3.85 -20.60
C ASP A 74 8.22 5.35 -20.49
N LYS A 75 7.65 6.17 -21.38
CA LYS A 75 7.81 7.63 -21.42
C LYS A 75 7.21 8.38 -20.24
N LYS A 76 6.36 7.72 -19.43
CA LYS A 76 5.71 8.31 -18.26
C LYS A 76 6.39 7.94 -16.95
N PHE A 77 7.54 7.26 -16.99
CA PHE A 77 8.27 6.83 -15.80
C PHE A 77 8.51 7.96 -14.79
N ASP A 78 9.15 9.05 -15.21
CA ASP A 78 9.51 10.15 -14.29
C ASP A 78 8.25 10.77 -13.65
N ALA A 79 7.24 11.07 -14.47
CA ALA A 79 5.97 11.63 -13.99
C ALA A 79 5.22 10.69 -13.03
N ALA A 80 5.22 9.38 -13.30
CA ALA A 80 4.58 8.40 -12.41
C ALA A 80 5.35 8.24 -11.09
N TYR A 81 6.68 8.16 -11.16
CA TYR A 81 7.55 8.09 -10.00
C TYR A 81 7.36 9.31 -9.08
N ASP A 82 7.47 10.51 -9.64
CA ASP A 82 7.34 11.76 -8.90
C ASP A 82 5.97 11.89 -8.26
N GLU A 83 4.91 11.54 -8.98
CA GLU A 83 3.55 11.62 -8.45
C GLU A 83 3.31 10.59 -7.33
N ILE A 84 3.82 9.36 -7.46
CA ILE A 84 3.75 8.35 -6.38
C ILE A 84 4.44 8.89 -5.11
N MET A 85 5.66 9.41 -5.25
CA MET A 85 6.41 10.00 -4.14
C MET A 85 5.68 11.21 -3.55
N ARG A 86 5.05 12.04 -4.39
CA ARG A 86 4.23 13.18 -3.95
C ARG A 86 3.03 12.72 -3.13
N GLN A 87 2.30 11.69 -3.54
CA GLN A 87 1.17 11.16 -2.77
C GLN A 87 1.58 10.65 -1.39
N MET A 88 2.74 9.99 -1.29
CA MET A 88 3.30 9.58 0.01
C MET A 88 3.70 10.78 0.87
N LYS A 89 4.27 11.82 0.27
CA LYS A 89 4.60 13.07 0.97
C LYS A 89 3.35 13.76 1.51
N LEU A 90 2.27 13.84 0.73
CA LEU A 90 1.00 14.43 1.20
C LEU A 90 0.47 13.73 2.45
N ILE A 91 0.52 12.39 2.48
CA ILE A 91 0.16 11.63 3.69
C ILE A 91 1.07 12.02 4.86
N SER A 92 2.38 12.15 4.62
CA SER A 92 3.36 12.54 5.65
C SER A 92 3.14 13.97 6.17
N ASP A 93 2.65 14.87 5.31
CA ASP A 93 2.30 16.25 5.64
C ASP A 93 0.88 16.38 6.26
N ALA A 94 0.25 15.27 6.62
CA ALA A 94 -1.11 15.19 7.16
C ALA A 94 -2.23 15.70 6.21
N ASP A 95 -1.97 15.71 4.91
CA ASP A 95 -2.97 15.99 3.86
C ASP A 95 -3.79 14.73 3.56
N ILE A 96 -4.63 14.38 4.53
CA ILE A 96 -5.67 13.37 4.43
C ILE A 96 -6.99 14.03 4.82
N THR A 97 -7.93 14.07 3.89
CA THR A 97 -9.28 14.58 4.15
C THR A 97 -10.07 13.58 4.99
N ASP A 98 -11.09 14.07 5.71
CA ASP A 98 -11.95 13.20 6.51
C ASP A 98 -12.70 12.17 5.65
N SER A 99 -13.04 12.50 4.40
CA SER A 99 -13.66 11.54 3.49
C SER A 99 -12.70 10.45 3.06
N GLU A 100 -11.46 10.79 2.69
CA GLU A 100 -10.43 9.80 2.34
C GLU A 100 -10.17 8.84 3.50
N LEU A 101 -10.01 9.36 4.72
CA LEU A 101 -9.79 8.53 5.91
C LEU A 101 -10.97 7.58 6.15
N ARG A 102 -12.20 8.10 6.11
CA ARG A 102 -13.42 7.32 6.31
C ARG A 102 -13.60 6.24 5.23
N GLU A 103 -13.37 6.58 3.97
CA GLU A 103 -13.47 5.63 2.86
C GLU A 103 -12.41 4.52 2.97
N SER A 104 -11.18 4.87 3.35
CA SER A 104 -10.12 3.89 3.59
C SER A 104 -10.40 2.97 4.78
N LYS A 105 -11.01 3.48 5.86
CA LYS A 105 -11.52 2.66 6.97
C LYS A 105 -12.61 1.71 6.50
N ASN A 106 -13.63 2.24 5.84
CA ASN A 106 -14.75 1.44 5.31
C ASN A 106 -14.25 0.33 4.38
N ALA A 107 -13.34 0.64 3.46
CA ALA A 107 -12.76 -0.35 2.55
C ALA A 107 -12.06 -1.50 3.31
N LEU A 108 -11.25 -1.16 4.32
CA LEU A 108 -10.51 -2.15 5.09
C LEU A 108 -11.43 -2.97 6.01
N ILE A 109 -12.38 -2.33 6.68
CA ILE A 109 -13.38 -2.99 7.55
C ILE A 109 -14.27 -3.92 6.72
N ASN A 110 -14.74 -3.48 5.56
CA ASN A 110 -15.52 -4.33 4.66
C ASN A 110 -14.70 -5.54 4.16
N SER A 111 -13.40 -5.35 3.91
CA SER A 111 -12.51 -6.46 3.55
C SER A 111 -12.33 -7.45 4.70
N LEU A 112 -12.36 -7.01 5.97
CA LEU A 112 -12.28 -7.90 7.13
C LEU A 112 -13.60 -8.64 7.36
N ASN A 113 -14.71 -7.93 7.23
CA ASN A 113 -16.06 -8.48 7.43
C ASN A 113 -16.45 -9.53 6.38
N SER A 114 -15.83 -9.50 5.18
CA SER A 114 -16.07 -10.49 4.12
C SER A 114 -15.21 -11.75 4.23
N LEU A 115 -14.20 -11.77 5.10
CA LEU A 115 -13.34 -12.95 5.27
C LEU A 115 -14.11 -14.22 5.67
N PRO A 116 -15.11 -14.18 6.58
CA PRO A 116 -15.86 -15.37 6.96
C PRO A 116 -16.64 -16.02 5.81
N ASP A 117 -16.94 -15.27 4.74
CA ASP A 117 -17.66 -15.78 3.57
C ASP A 117 -16.80 -16.74 2.72
N ASN A 118 -15.48 -16.76 2.93
CA ASN A 118 -14.54 -17.61 2.22
C ASN A 118 -13.58 -18.32 3.20
N PRO A 119 -13.73 -19.64 3.41
CA PRO A 119 -12.86 -20.39 4.33
C PRO A 119 -11.36 -20.30 4.01
N GLY A 120 -10.99 -20.22 2.73
CA GLY A 120 -9.59 -20.07 2.30
C GLY A 120 -9.03 -18.69 2.63
N ALA A 121 -9.82 -17.64 2.46
CA ALA A 121 -9.44 -16.28 2.84
C ALA A 121 -9.29 -16.16 4.37
N LEU A 122 -10.24 -16.72 5.11
CA LEU A 122 -10.20 -16.76 6.58
C LEU A 122 -8.96 -17.52 7.09
N ALA A 123 -8.68 -18.70 6.53
CA ALA A 123 -7.48 -19.47 6.88
C ALA A 123 -6.18 -18.70 6.57
N SER A 124 -6.13 -18.03 5.41
CA SER A 124 -4.97 -17.22 5.00
C SER A 124 -4.76 -16.00 5.90
N TRP A 125 -5.85 -15.45 6.47
CA TRP A 125 -5.78 -14.34 7.41
C TRP A 125 -5.29 -14.78 8.80
N PHE A 126 -5.75 -15.95 9.29
CA PHE A 126 -5.34 -16.49 10.59
C PHE A 126 -3.93 -17.08 10.59
N LEU A 127 -3.49 -17.71 9.51
CA LEU A 127 -2.20 -18.41 9.45
C LEU A 127 -1.01 -17.55 9.92
N PRO A 128 -0.74 -16.34 9.36
CA PRO A 128 0.38 -15.52 9.83
C PRO A 128 0.20 -15.07 11.29
N ARG A 129 -1.04 -14.88 11.76
CA ARG A 129 -1.33 -14.47 13.14
C ARG A 129 -0.98 -15.56 14.14
N ILE A 130 -1.41 -16.79 13.86
CA ILE A 130 -1.08 -17.99 14.64
C ILE A 130 0.45 -18.18 14.72
N LEU A 131 1.15 -18.04 13.58
CA LEU A 131 2.61 -18.15 13.53
C LEU A 131 3.32 -17.07 14.33
N ASN A 132 2.69 -15.90 14.53
CA ASN A 132 3.21 -14.79 15.33
C ASN A 132 2.65 -14.75 16.77
N GLY A 133 1.91 -15.78 17.20
CA GLY A 133 1.37 -15.86 18.57
C GLY A 133 0.15 -14.97 18.84
N LEU A 134 -0.52 -14.46 17.81
CA LEU A 134 -1.65 -13.54 17.89
C LEU A 134 -2.99 -14.31 17.91
N PHE A 135 -3.19 -15.14 18.93
CA PHE A 135 -4.34 -16.07 19.00
C PHE A 135 -5.68 -15.41 19.33
N ASP A 136 -5.65 -14.25 19.98
CA ASP A 136 -6.86 -13.55 20.45
C ASP A 136 -7.42 -12.58 19.38
N GLU A 137 -6.74 -12.43 18.24
CA GLU A 137 -7.19 -11.56 17.16
C GLU A 137 -8.27 -12.23 16.31
N THR A 138 -9.34 -11.49 16.05
CA THR A 138 -10.37 -11.87 15.08
C THR A 138 -10.55 -10.77 14.04
N PRO A 139 -11.11 -11.07 12.85
CA PRO A 139 -11.40 -10.02 11.87
C PRO A 139 -12.28 -8.90 12.45
N LEU A 140 -13.22 -9.25 13.33
CA LEU A 140 -14.12 -8.30 13.99
C LEU A 140 -13.37 -7.38 14.97
N THR A 141 -12.56 -7.94 15.87
CA THR A 141 -11.80 -7.13 16.84
C THR A 141 -10.80 -6.21 16.13
N VAL A 142 -10.16 -6.70 15.06
CA VAL A 142 -9.26 -5.87 14.24
C VAL A 142 -10.04 -4.77 13.49
N ALA A 143 -11.26 -5.03 13.04
CA ALA A 143 -12.10 -4.01 12.41
C ALA A 143 -12.49 -2.90 13.40
N GLU A 144 -12.83 -3.24 14.65
CA GLU A 144 -13.10 -2.27 15.72
C GLU A 144 -11.86 -1.41 16.04
N GLU A 145 -10.68 -2.03 16.12
CA GLU A 145 -9.41 -1.32 16.28
C GLU A 145 -9.16 -0.31 15.15
N ILE A 146 -9.41 -0.71 13.89
CA ILE A 146 -9.23 0.16 12.72
C ILE A 146 -10.23 1.32 12.73
N GLU A 147 -11.46 1.08 13.13
CA GLU A 147 -12.49 2.12 13.22
C GLU A 147 -12.09 3.21 14.24
N ALA A 148 -11.43 2.82 15.33
CA ALA A 148 -10.95 3.73 16.36
C ALA A 148 -9.70 4.55 15.98
N LEU A 149 -8.96 4.16 14.94
CA LEU A 149 -7.70 4.83 14.56
C LEU A 149 -7.91 6.29 14.17
N THR A 150 -6.95 7.12 14.53
CA THR A 150 -6.92 8.55 14.21
C THR A 150 -6.09 8.83 12.96
N LYS A 151 -6.27 10.04 12.39
CA LYS A 151 -5.45 10.51 11.27
C LYS A 151 -3.98 10.62 11.69
N GLU A 152 -3.74 11.07 12.92
CA GLU A 152 -2.42 11.29 13.49
C GLU A 152 -1.62 9.98 13.58
N GLU A 153 -2.27 8.87 13.94
CA GLU A 153 -1.65 7.54 13.94
C GLU A 153 -1.26 7.07 12.53
N VAL A 154 -2.08 7.36 11.52
CA VAL A 154 -1.77 7.08 10.11
C VAL A 154 -0.57 7.89 9.64
N VAL A 155 -0.54 9.18 9.98
CA VAL A 155 0.57 10.09 9.64
C VAL A 155 1.85 9.66 10.35
N ALA A 156 1.80 9.25 11.63
CA ALA A 156 2.97 8.81 12.38
C ALA A 156 3.68 7.62 11.69
N VAL A 157 2.90 6.67 11.15
CA VAL A 157 3.44 5.51 10.43
C VAL A 157 4.14 5.88 9.12
N SER A 158 3.75 6.95 8.45
CA SER A 158 4.38 7.39 7.19
C SER A 158 5.91 7.55 7.31
N SER A 159 6.38 7.98 8.49
CA SER A 159 7.80 8.16 8.80
C SER A 159 8.63 6.87 8.70
N ARG A 160 7.98 5.71 8.90
CA ARG A 160 8.59 4.37 8.84
C ARG A 160 8.75 3.85 7.42
N VAL A 161 7.99 4.37 6.47
CA VAL A 161 7.97 3.89 5.09
C VAL A 161 9.06 4.60 4.29
N LYS A 162 10.19 3.92 4.07
CA LYS A 162 11.37 4.45 3.38
C LYS A 162 11.57 3.77 2.04
N LEU A 163 11.71 4.56 0.97
CA LEU A 163 12.07 4.04 -0.35
C LEU A 163 13.43 3.36 -0.26
N ASP A 164 13.54 2.19 -0.90
CA ASP A 164 14.74 1.36 -0.86
C ASP A 164 15.18 0.88 -2.23
N THR A 165 14.23 0.64 -3.14
CA THR A 165 14.55 0.12 -4.46
C THR A 165 13.54 0.63 -5.48
N VAL A 166 14.00 1.07 -6.63
CA VAL A 166 13.19 1.39 -7.80
C VAL A 166 13.58 0.47 -8.94
N TYR A 167 12.60 -0.23 -9.49
CA TYR A 167 12.80 -1.15 -10.59
C TYR A 167 11.83 -0.84 -11.72
N LEU A 168 12.35 -0.66 -12.93
CA LEU A 168 11.58 -0.50 -14.15
C LEU A 168 11.93 -1.61 -15.14
N MET A 169 10.96 -2.48 -15.43
CA MET A 169 11.04 -3.41 -16.56
C MET A 169 10.39 -2.77 -17.78
N LYS A 170 11.16 -2.62 -18.86
CA LYS A 170 10.65 -2.10 -20.14
C LYS A 170 10.04 -3.22 -21.01
N PRO A 171 9.17 -2.86 -21.97
CA PRO A 171 8.59 -3.75 -22.97
C PRO A 171 9.56 -4.70 -23.69
N ASP A 172 10.78 -4.22 -23.95
CA ASP A 172 11.85 -4.96 -24.64
C ASP A 172 12.67 -5.87 -23.71
N GLY A 173 12.28 -5.97 -22.44
CA GLY A 173 12.95 -6.76 -21.41
C GLY A 173 14.18 -6.08 -20.82
N THR A 174 14.51 -4.85 -21.23
CA THR A 174 15.61 -4.10 -20.62
C THR A 174 15.21 -3.59 -19.23
N VAL A 175 16.18 -3.57 -18.33
CA VAL A 175 16.05 -3.06 -16.97
C VAL A 175 16.85 -1.77 -16.89
N LYS A 176 16.24 -0.69 -16.37
CA LYS A 176 17.00 0.49 -15.96
C LYS A 176 17.40 0.28 -14.48
N PRO A 177 18.68 0.02 -14.15
CA PRO A 177 19.11 -0.04 -12.75
C PRO A 177 19.06 1.36 -12.12
N GLU A 178 18.99 1.42 -10.79
CA GLU A 178 19.09 2.68 -10.04
C GLU A 178 20.38 3.41 -10.41
N GLU A 179 20.25 4.68 -10.79
CA GLU A 179 21.38 5.60 -10.79
C GLU A 179 21.69 5.88 -9.31
N GLU A 180 22.82 5.38 -8.81
CA GLU A 180 23.32 5.72 -7.49
C GLU A 180 23.50 7.25 -7.43
N GLU A 181 22.65 7.94 -6.67
CA GLU A 181 22.89 9.34 -6.30
C GLU A 181 24.14 9.36 -5.38
N GLU A 182 25.26 9.88 -5.92
CA GLU A 182 26.49 10.21 -5.18
C GLU A 182 26.27 11.30 -4.11
#